data_AF-A0A2T2NQC1-F1
#
_entry.id   AF-A0A2T2NQC1-F1
#
_cell.length_a   1.000
_cell.length_b   1.000
_cell.length_c   1.000
_cell.angle_alpha   90.00
_cell.angle_beta   90.00
_cell.angle_gamma   90.00
#
_symmetry.space_group_name_H-M   'P 1'
#
loop_
_entity.id
_entity.type
_entity.pdbx_description
1 polymer ?
#
loop_
_entity_poly.entity_id
_entity_poly.type
_entity_poly.pdbx_seq_one_letter_code
_entity_poly.pdbx_strand_id
1 'polypeptide(L)'
;MQEFKKDDRIFGHSTPGSPTGFAVNVSAGFNPSALGTETDGSVTGPAHRAGLCGFKAATGAVPMDEVSSLTKFDTIGVMAKSPLDIANALNAIVQLSMGLNADKLKTSDFLNLSVGSFQASP
;
A
#
# COMPACT_ATOMS: atom_id res chain seq x y z
N MET A 1 -18.50 -17.37 -16.63
CA MET A 1 -18.18 -16.13 -17.36
C MET A 1 -19.25 -15.11 -16.98
N GLN A 2 -18.91 -14.08 -16.22
CA GLN A 2 -19.86 -13.03 -15.84
C GLN A 2 -20.14 -12.12 -17.05
N GLU A 3 -21.41 -11.90 -17.39
CA GLU A 3 -21.82 -10.92 -18.40
C GLU A 3 -21.63 -9.50 -17.84
N PHE A 4 -20.84 -8.68 -18.52
CA PHE A 4 -20.67 -7.27 -18.19
C PHE A 4 -21.87 -6.46 -18.69
N LYS A 5 -22.55 -5.75 -17.78
CA LYS A 5 -23.62 -4.81 -18.13
C LYS A 5 -23.02 -3.51 -18.67
N LYS A 6 -23.83 -2.80 -19.46
CA LYS A 6 -23.46 -1.53 -20.12
C LYS A 6 -22.96 -0.43 -19.15
N ASP A 7 -23.36 -0.49 -17.89
CA ASP A 7 -22.98 0.47 -16.83
C ASP A 7 -21.97 -0.12 -15.82
N ASP A 8 -21.48 -1.34 -16.05
CA ASP A 8 -20.44 -1.91 -15.19
C ASP A 8 -19.16 -1.11 -15.37
N ARG A 9 -18.55 -0.74 -14.24
CA ARG A 9 -17.21 -0.14 -14.24
C ARG A 9 -16.28 -1.13 -14.95
N ILE A 10 -15.24 -0.61 -15.61
CA ILE A 10 -14.27 -1.37 -16.42
C ILE A 10 -13.57 -2.51 -15.61
N PHE A 11 -13.75 -2.52 -14.28
CA PHE A 11 -13.30 -3.57 -13.35
C PHE A 11 -14.39 -4.08 -12.38
N GLY A 12 -15.68 -3.87 -12.66
CA GLY A 12 -16.79 -4.23 -11.78
C GLY A 12 -16.62 -3.65 -10.37
N HIS A 13 -16.98 -4.43 -9.33
CA HIS A 13 -16.68 -4.15 -7.91
C HIS A 13 -15.30 -4.66 -7.44
N SER A 14 -14.55 -5.34 -8.32
CA SER A 14 -13.28 -6.02 -7.98
C SER A 14 -12.07 -5.19 -8.36
N THR A 15 -11.13 -4.94 -7.45
CA THR A 15 -9.88 -4.27 -7.82
C THR A 15 -9.08 -5.22 -8.72
N PRO A 16 -8.61 -4.81 -9.90
CA PRO A 16 -7.55 -5.54 -10.59
C PRO A 16 -6.27 -5.34 -9.78
N GLY A 17 -5.63 -6.42 -9.36
CA GLY A 17 -4.37 -6.35 -8.62
C GLY A 17 -4.00 -7.67 -7.95
N SER A 18 -2.70 -7.97 -7.91
CA SER A 18 -2.14 -9.21 -7.36
C SER A 18 -2.27 -9.39 -5.83
N PRO A 19 -2.45 -8.36 -4.97
CA PRO A 19 -2.66 -8.56 -3.53
C PRO A 19 -4.09 -8.23 -3.05
N THR A 20 -5.10 -8.40 -3.91
CA THR A 20 -6.53 -8.17 -3.56
C THR A 20 -7.02 -8.96 -2.35
N GLY A 21 -6.57 -10.22 -2.19
CA GLY A 21 -6.94 -11.06 -1.04
C GLY A 21 -6.43 -10.53 0.30
N PHE A 22 -5.27 -9.86 0.32
CA PHE A 22 -4.71 -9.25 1.52
C PHE A 22 -5.52 -8.05 1.99
N ALA A 23 -5.99 -7.21 1.06
CA ALA A 23 -6.86 -6.10 1.40
C ALA A 23 -8.20 -6.57 1.99
N VAL A 24 -8.79 -7.65 1.43
CA VAL A 24 -10.02 -8.25 1.98
C VAL A 24 -9.78 -8.82 3.37
N ASN A 25 -8.67 -9.51 3.60
CA ASN A 25 -8.35 -10.11 4.88
C ASN A 25 -8.24 -9.06 6.02
N VAL A 26 -7.53 -7.96 5.76
CA VAL A 26 -7.39 -6.85 6.71
C VAL A 26 -8.73 -6.12 6.92
N SER A 27 -9.48 -5.89 5.85
CA SER A 27 -10.79 -5.23 5.92
C SER A 27 -11.82 -6.06 6.70
N ALA A 28 -11.82 -7.38 6.51
CA ALA A 28 -12.65 -8.33 7.26
C ALA A 28 -12.19 -8.54 8.71
N GLY A 29 -11.05 -7.98 9.11
CA GLY A 29 -10.53 -8.06 10.47
C GLY A 29 -9.84 -9.38 10.82
N PHE A 30 -9.49 -10.20 9.83
CA PHE A 30 -8.74 -11.44 10.05
C PHE A 30 -7.28 -11.14 10.46
N ASN A 31 -6.68 -10.09 9.90
CA ASN A 31 -5.32 -9.63 10.23
C ASN A 31 -5.30 -8.11 10.54
N PRO A 32 -4.40 -7.65 11.42
CA PRO A 32 -4.27 -6.21 11.74
C PRO A 32 -3.62 -5.40 10.59
N SER A 33 -2.73 -6.02 9.82
CA SER A 33 -2.05 -5.44 8.67
C SER A 33 -1.69 -6.53 7.67
N ALA A 34 -1.45 -6.15 6.42
CA ALA A 34 -0.92 -7.06 5.40
C ALA A 34 0.20 -6.40 4.58
N LEU A 35 1.11 -7.24 4.10
CA LEU A 35 2.23 -6.87 3.26
C LEU A 35 1.99 -7.31 1.82
N GLY A 36 2.47 -6.52 0.87
CA GLY A 36 2.44 -6.85 -0.54
C GLY A 36 3.56 -6.16 -1.28
N THR A 37 3.68 -6.45 -2.57
CA THR A 37 4.58 -5.74 -3.47
C THR A 37 3.78 -4.87 -4.44
N GLU A 38 4.29 -3.68 -4.73
CA GLU A 38 3.72 -2.78 -5.71
C GLU A 38 4.76 -2.36 -6.74
N THR A 39 4.47 -2.66 -8.00
CA THR A 39 5.09 -2.07 -9.18
C THR A 39 4.33 -0.80 -9.58
N ASP A 40 3.01 -0.95 -9.71
CA ASP A 40 2.09 0.08 -10.19
C ASP A 40 0.70 -0.13 -9.56
N GLY A 41 0.37 0.63 -8.52
CA GLY A 41 -0.96 0.68 -7.91
C GLY A 41 -1.46 -0.60 -7.22
N SER A 42 -0.66 -1.66 -7.19
CA SER A 42 -1.10 -2.99 -6.77
C SER A 42 -1.33 -3.11 -5.26
N VAL A 43 -0.77 -2.27 -4.40
CA VAL A 43 -1.07 -2.20 -2.95
C VAL A 43 -2.06 -1.06 -2.67
N THR A 44 -1.79 0.14 -3.21
CA THR A 44 -2.58 1.35 -2.98
C THR A 44 -3.98 1.27 -3.59
N GLY A 45 -4.14 0.68 -4.77
CA GLY A 45 -5.41 0.45 -5.44
C GLY A 45 -6.37 -0.44 -4.62
N PRO A 46 -5.99 -1.66 -4.22
CA PRO A 46 -6.88 -2.50 -3.42
C PRO A 46 -7.08 -1.97 -2.00
N ALA A 47 -6.10 -1.29 -1.41
CA ALA A 47 -6.28 -0.63 -0.11
C ALA A 47 -7.37 0.46 -0.18
N HIS A 48 -7.29 1.35 -1.19
CA HIS A 48 -8.28 2.40 -1.41
C HIS A 48 -9.69 1.81 -1.57
N ARG A 49 -9.80 0.73 -2.34
CA ARG A 49 -11.10 0.09 -2.59
C ARG A 49 -11.67 -0.63 -1.38
N ALA A 50 -10.82 -1.22 -0.54
CA ALA A 50 -11.20 -1.93 0.67
C ALA A 50 -11.42 -1.01 1.88
N GLY A 51 -11.27 0.32 1.71
CA GLY A 51 -11.40 1.30 2.78
C GLY A 51 -10.23 1.27 3.77
N LEU A 52 -9.05 0.86 3.33
CA LEU A 52 -7.84 0.74 4.13
C LEU A 52 -6.85 1.86 3.82
N CYS A 53 -5.96 2.12 4.77
CA CYS A 53 -4.75 2.87 4.49
C CYS A 53 -3.78 1.98 3.70
N GLY A 54 -3.23 2.49 2.60
CA GLY A 54 -2.20 1.83 1.80
C GLY A 54 -0.96 2.69 1.73
N PHE A 55 0.21 2.09 1.98
CA PHE A 55 1.50 2.75 1.87
C PHE A 55 2.42 1.95 0.96
N LYS A 56 3.11 2.66 0.07
CA LYS A 56 4.17 2.12 -0.78
C LYS A 56 5.51 2.72 -0.36
N ALA A 57 6.49 1.89 -0.04
CA ALA A 57 7.82 2.37 0.28
C ALA A 57 8.47 3.05 -0.95
N ALA A 58 9.41 3.95 -0.69
CA ALA A 58 10.24 4.50 -1.76
C ALA A 58 11.07 3.37 -2.41
N THR A 59 11.27 3.45 -3.72
CA THR A 59 12.07 2.47 -4.46
C THR A 59 13.49 2.40 -3.88
N GLY A 60 13.92 1.19 -3.52
CA GLY A 60 15.21 0.94 -2.88
C GLY A 60 15.28 1.26 -1.38
N ALA A 61 14.18 1.68 -0.73
CA ALA A 61 14.17 1.95 0.71
C ALA A 61 14.14 0.68 1.58
N VAL A 62 13.60 -0.41 1.05
CA VAL A 62 13.59 -1.73 1.69
C VAL A 62 14.30 -2.71 0.75
N PRO A 63 15.28 -3.49 1.22
CA PRO A 63 15.91 -4.56 0.45
C PRO A 63 14.88 -5.56 -0.07
N MET A 64 15.01 -5.94 -1.35
CA MET A 64 14.08 -6.83 -2.06
C MET A 64 14.75 -8.16 -2.44
N ASP A 65 15.94 -8.46 -1.89
CA ASP A 65 16.80 -9.57 -2.35
C ASP A 65 16.12 -10.94 -2.29
N GLU A 66 15.23 -11.14 -1.31
CA GLU A 66 14.49 -12.39 -1.08
C GLU A 66 13.04 -12.34 -1.61
N VAL A 67 12.66 -11.26 -2.30
CA VAL A 67 11.30 -11.03 -2.80
C VAL A 67 11.29 -11.16 -4.31
N SER A 68 10.36 -11.97 -4.84
CA SER A 68 10.19 -12.10 -6.28
C SER A 68 9.83 -10.75 -6.88
N SER A 69 10.74 -10.22 -7.71
CA SER A 69 10.60 -8.94 -8.40
C SER A 69 10.37 -9.17 -9.89
N LEU A 70 9.33 -8.53 -10.42
CA LEU A 70 9.07 -8.37 -11.84
C LEU A 70 9.87 -7.21 -12.46
N THR A 71 10.08 -6.11 -11.72
CA THR A 71 10.75 -4.91 -12.22
C THR A 71 11.58 -4.21 -11.15
N LYS A 72 12.54 -3.38 -11.58
CA LYS A 72 13.31 -2.49 -10.68
C LYS A 72 12.47 -1.46 -9.90
N PHE A 73 11.20 -1.28 -10.26
CA PHE A 73 10.28 -0.36 -9.59
C PHE A 73 9.48 -1.03 -8.49
N ASP A 74 9.63 -2.34 -8.32
CA ASP A 74 8.90 -3.08 -7.31
C ASP A 74 9.36 -2.67 -5.92
N THR A 75 8.37 -2.49 -5.05
CA THR A 75 8.58 -2.03 -3.68
C THR A 75 7.67 -2.78 -2.73
N ILE A 76 8.11 -2.94 -1.48
CA ILE A 76 7.22 -3.39 -0.42
C ILE A 76 6.18 -2.30 -0.12
N GLY A 77 4.94 -2.73 0.06
CA GLY A 77 3.85 -1.93 0.55
C GLY A 77 3.13 -2.59 1.71
N VAL A 78 2.44 -1.76 2.51
CA VAL A 78 1.70 -2.15 3.70
C VAL A 78 0.26 -1.65 3.59
N MET A 79 -0.69 -2.49 4.00
CA MET A 79 -2.10 -2.14 4.14
C MET A 79 -2.53 -2.35 5.59
N ALA A 80 -3.23 -1.37 6.16
CA ALA A 80 -3.80 -1.48 7.51
C ALA A 80 -5.04 -0.60 7.66
N LYS A 81 -5.74 -0.73 8.80
CA LYS A 81 -6.91 0.10 9.12
C LYS A 81 -6.55 1.51 9.62
N SER A 82 -5.30 1.73 10.03
CA SER A 82 -4.83 3.03 10.48
C SER A 82 -3.41 3.34 9.97
N PRO A 83 -3.04 4.63 9.80
CA PRO A 83 -1.67 5.01 9.47
C PRO A 83 -0.66 4.63 10.54
N LEU A 84 -1.08 4.58 11.81
CA LEU A 84 -0.24 4.16 12.93
C LEU A 84 0.16 2.69 12.80
N ASP A 85 -0.79 1.82 12.41
CA ASP A 85 -0.51 0.39 12.19
C ASP A 85 0.46 0.18 11.03
N ILE A 86 0.35 1.00 9.97
CA ILE A 86 1.32 1.04 8.87
C ILE A 86 2.71 1.41 9.39
N ALA A 87 2.82 2.48 10.18
CA ALA A 87 4.09 2.93 10.73
C ALA A 87 4.73 1.85 11.62
N ASN A 88 3.93 1.17 12.45
CA ASN A 88 4.40 0.06 13.29
C ASN A 88 4.89 -1.14 12.46
N ALA A 89 4.14 -1.53 11.42
CA ALA A 89 4.53 -2.63 10.53
C ALA A 89 5.81 -2.31 9.74
N LEU A 90 5.92 -1.09 9.19
CA LEU A 90 7.14 -0.63 8.50
C LEU A 90 8.32 -0.57 9.45
N ASN A 91 8.11 -0.08 10.67
CA ASN A 91 9.16 -0.03 11.68
C ASN A 91 9.68 -1.42 12.01
N ALA A 92 8.80 -2.42 12.16
CA ALA A 92 9.22 -3.81 12.35
C ALA A 92 10.07 -4.31 11.16
N ILE A 93 9.65 -4.05 9.92
CA ILE A 93 10.39 -4.47 8.71
C ILE A 93 11.76 -3.79 8.63
N VAL A 94 11.81 -2.47 8.84
CA VAL A 94 13.03 -1.67 8.70
C VAL A 94 14.00 -1.89 9.86
N GLN A 95 13.52 -2.07 11.10
CA GLN A 95 14.37 -2.48 12.22
C GLN A 95 15.03 -3.83 11.94
N LEU A 96 14.24 -4.80 11.45
CA LEU A 96 14.74 -6.14 11.13
C LEU A 96 15.72 -6.12 9.95
N SER A 97 15.49 -5.27 8.95
CA SER A 97 16.27 -5.26 7.72
C SER A 97 17.51 -4.35 7.76
N MET A 98 17.43 -3.21 8.47
CA MET A 98 18.44 -2.14 8.40
C MET A 98 18.97 -1.68 9.76
N GLY A 99 18.46 -2.23 10.88
CA GLY A 99 18.88 -1.83 12.22
C GLY A 99 18.61 -0.36 12.56
N LEU A 100 17.70 0.30 11.83
CA LEU A 100 17.37 1.71 12.00
C LEU A 100 16.42 1.92 13.18
N ASN A 101 16.66 2.95 13.99
CA ASN A 101 15.79 3.30 15.12
C ASN A 101 14.54 4.07 14.64
N ALA A 102 13.36 3.54 15.01
CA ALA A 102 12.03 4.11 14.82
C ALA A 102 11.88 5.57 15.27
N ASP A 103 12.67 5.99 16.26
CA ASP A 103 12.61 7.32 16.88
C ASP A 103 12.89 8.45 15.88
N LYS A 104 13.46 8.14 14.71
CA LYS A 104 13.66 9.08 13.61
C LYS A 104 12.41 9.29 12.74
N LEU A 105 11.38 8.44 12.88
CA LEU A 105 10.12 8.51 12.11
C LEU A 105 9.04 9.30 12.88
N LYS A 106 9.41 10.36 13.59
CA LYS A 106 8.43 11.22 14.24
C LYS A 106 7.74 12.11 13.22
N THR A 107 6.41 12.09 13.26
CA THR A 107 5.57 13.06 12.54
C THR A 107 5.89 14.46 13.08
N SER A 108 6.41 15.32 12.21
CA SER A 108 6.66 16.74 12.50
C SER A 108 5.35 17.53 12.59
N ASP A 109 5.40 18.74 13.16
CA ASP A 109 4.29 19.68 13.11
C ASP A 109 3.92 20.01 11.65
N PHE A 110 2.62 20.05 11.34
CA PHE A 110 2.11 20.32 9.99
C PHE A 110 1.85 21.81 9.72
N LEU A 111 2.33 22.70 10.60
CA LEU A 111 2.18 24.13 10.43
C LEU A 111 2.98 24.58 9.19
N ASN A 112 2.28 25.16 8.20
CA ASN A 112 2.79 25.55 6.87
C ASN A 112 2.95 24.41 5.84
N LEU A 113 2.24 23.28 5.99
CA LEU A 113 2.19 22.26 4.94
C LEU A 113 1.55 22.83 3.66
N SER A 114 2.29 22.81 2.55
CA SER A 114 1.76 23.14 1.22
C SER A 114 1.27 21.86 0.53
N VAL A 115 0.05 21.91 0.00
CA VAL A 115 -0.56 20.79 -0.73
C VAL A 115 -0.77 21.20 -2.18
N GLY A 116 -0.13 20.47 -3.10
CA GLY A 116 -0.34 20.62 -4.55
C GLY A 116 -1.39 19.64 -5.07
N SER A 117 -2.23 20.07 -6.00
CA SER A 117 -3.16 19.21 -6.73
C SER A 117 -2.77 19.17 -8.21
N PHE A 118 -2.68 17.96 -8.76
CA PHE A 118 -2.52 17.73 -10.20
C PHE A 118 -3.68 16.87 -10.69
N GLN A 119 -4.33 17.31 -11.77
CA GLN A 119 -5.41 16.56 -12.41
C GLN A 119 -5.01 16.32 -13.86
N ALA A 120 -4.90 15.06 -14.24
CA ALA A 120 -4.71 14.71 -15.64
C ALA A 120 -5.98 15.08 -16.42
N SER A 121 -5.83 15.78 -17.54
CA SER A 121 -6.93 16.05 -18.47
C SER A 121 -7.53 14.72 -18.96
N PRO A 122 -8.86 14.67 -19.19
CA PRO A 122 -9.56 13.45 -19.57
C PRO A 122 -9.11 12.86 -20.92
#